data_AF-A0AAU6AXY9-F1
#
_entry.id   AF-A0AAU6AXY9-F1
#
_cell.length_a   1.000
_cell.length_b   1.000
_cell.length_c   1.000
_cell.angle_alpha   90.00
_cell.angle_beta   90.00
_cell.angle_gamma   90.00
#
_symmetry.space_group_name_H-M   'P 1'
#
loop_
_entity.id
_entity.type
_entity.pdbx_description
1 polymer ?
#
loop_
_entity_poly.entity_id
_entity_poly.type
_entity_poly.pdbx_seq_one_letter_code
_entity_poly.pdbx_strand_id
1 'polypeptide(L)'
;MSRGLISRDLLEYGEGEASDWALTCSNDELMRICGVAEWLLLKGPSTPSGGSMMLATASSLAAVFVHEGHPRKLKRARRKKLPELSNEDSKRMSSDGLPDLKEQDRKGHFYGMSEEAEKFWEK
;
A
#
# COMPACT_ATOMS: atom_id res chain seq x y z
N MET A 1 -6.37 2.50 -4.93
CA MET A 1 -6.30 1.02 -4.87
C MET A 1 -7.37 0.53 -3.91
N SER A 2 -7.95 -0.65 -4.13
CA SER A 2 -8.95 -1.25 -3.22
C SER A 2 -8.30 -1.98 -2.04
N ARG A 3 -9.05 -2.14 -0.93
CA ARG A 3 -8.63 -2.95 0.22
C ARG A 3 -8.28 -4.39 -0.16
N GLY A 4 -9.08 -5.00 -1.03
CA GLY A 4 -8.88 -6.37 -1.49
C GLY A 4 -7.54 -6.57 -2.20
N LEU A 5 -7.17 -5.64 -3.09
CA LEU A 5 -5.88 -5.70 -3.79
C LEU A 5 -4.71 -5.49 -2.82
N ILE A 6 -4.81 -4.53 -1.91
CA ILE A 6 -3.78 -4.27 -0.88
C ILE A 6 -3.59 -5.52 -0.02
N SER A 7 -4.68 -6.11 0.47
CA SER A 7 -4.65 -7.33 1.29
C SER A 7 -3.97 -8.48 0.55
N ARG A 8 -4.29 -8.69 -0.73
CA ARG A 8 -3.64 -9.72 -1.55
C ARG A 8 -2.15 -9.48 -1.71
N ASP A 9 -1.73 -8.26 -2.03
CA ASP A 9 -0.31 -7.94 -2.18
C ASP A 9 0.45 -8.15 -0.86
N LEU A 10 -0.13 -7.76 0.28
CA LEU A 10 0.43 -8.01 1.62
C LEU A 10 0.65 -9.50 1.88
N LEU A 11 -0.31 -10.37 1.54
CA LEU A 11 -0.13 -11.83 1.65
C LEU A 11 1.06 -12.32 0.82
N GLU A 12 1.27 -11.75 -0.36
CA GLU A 12 2.38 -12.11 -1.23
C GLU A 12 3.74 -11.71 -0.65
N TYR A 13 3.78 -10.63 0.13
CA TYR A 13 4.96 -10.20 0.90
C TYR A 13 5.08 -10.87 2.28
N GLY A 14 4.14 -11.72 2.66
CA GLY A 14 4.17 -12.43 3.96
C GLY A 14 3.65 -11.59 5.14
N GLU A 15 2.94 -10.51 4.86
CA GLU A 15 2.36 -9.59 5.85
C GLU A 15 0.93 -10.01 6.21
N GLY A 16 0.77 -11.21 6.77
CA GLY A 16 -0.56 -11.78 7.07
C GLY A 16 -1.43 -10.92 7.98
N GLU A 17 -0.87 -10.44 9.10
CA GLU A 17 -1.60 -9.59 10.04
C GLU A 17 -2.05 -8.26 9.41
N ALA A 18 -1.16 -7.58 8.68
CA ALA A 18 -1.52 -6.36 7.97
C ALA A 18 -2.53 -6.63 6.83
N SER A 19 -2.49 -7.81 6.22
CA SER A 19 -3.46 -8.23 5.19
C SER A 19 -4.86 -8.36 5.77
N ASP A 20 -5.00 -8.98 6.94
CA ASP A 20 -6.29 -9.11 7.63
C ASP A 20 -6.81 -7.73 8.08
N TRP A 21 -5.93 -6.90 8.63
CA TRP A 21 -6.26 -5.52 9.01
C TRP A 21 -6.71 -4.67 7.80
N ALA A 22 -6.02 -4.77 6.66
CA ALA A 22 -6.32 -3.96 5.47
C ALA A 22 -7.74 -4.17 4.93
N LEU A 23 -8.35 -5.34 5.17
CA LEU A 23 -9.74 -5.62 4.79
C LEU A 23 -10.76 -4.87 5.64
N THR A 24 -10.39 -4.48 6.86
CA THR A 24 -11.29 -3.89 7.86
C THR A 24 -10.88 -2.47 8.28
N CYS A 25 -9.75 -1.96 7.78
CA CYS A 25 -9.29 -0.62 8.09
C CYS A 25 -10.32 0.45 7.70
N SER A 26 -10.32 1.55 8.44
CA SER A 26 -11.17 2.70 8.20
C SER A 26 -10.88 3.35 6.84
N ASN A 27 -11.83 4.15 6.33
CA ASN A 27 -11.59 4.91 5.11
C ASN A 27 -10.44 5.92 5.28
N ASP A 28 -10.28 6.50 6.47
CA ASP A 28 -9.16 7.41 6.75
C ASP A 28 -7.80 6.71 6.66
N GLU A 29 -7.69 5.50 7.22
CA GLU A 29 -6.48 4.67 7.09
C GLU A 29 -6.23 4.30 5.62
N LEU A 30 -7.26 3.87 4.89
CA LEU A 30 -7.12 3.58 3.46
C LEU A 30 -6.64 4.80 2.65
N MET A 31 -7.13 5.99 2.96
CA MET A 31 -6.64 7.22 2.33
C MET A 31 -5.18 7.51 2.69
N ARG A 32 -4.79 7.32 3.95
CA ARG A 32 -3.37 7.42 4.36
C ARG A 32 -2.50 6.42 3.60
N ILE A 33 -2.95 5.18 3.41
CA ILE A 33 -2.23 4.19 2.60
C ILE A 33 -2.04 4.71 1.17
N CYS A 34 -3.09 5.26 0.56
CA CYS A 34 -3.01 5.79 -0.80
C CYS A 34 -2.05 6.98 -0.90
N GLY A 35 -2.09 7.92 0.06
CA GLY A 35 -1.19 9.08 0.09
C GLY A 35 0.27 8.69 0.29
N VAL A 36 0.56 7.80 1.25
CA VAL A 36 1.91 7.28 1.48
C VAL A 36 2.42 6.50 0.25
N ALA A 37 1.57 5.68 -0.37
CA ALA A 37 1.94 4.93 -1.57
C ALA A 37 2.24 5.87 -2.76
N GLU A 38 1.47 6.94 -2.94
CA GLU A 38 1.73 7.99 -3.92
C GLU A 38 3.11 8.63 -3.68
N TRP A 39 3.43 8.97 -2.43
CA TRP A 39 4.74 9.50 -2.08
C TRP A 39 5.87 8.51 -2.43
N LEU A 40 5.73 7.24 -2.05
CA LEU A 40 6.73 6.20 -2.33
C LEU A 40 6.98 6.01 -3.83
N LEU A 41 5.95 6.16 -4.67
CA LEU A 41 6.07 6.04 -6.13
C LEU A 41 6.80 7.23 -6.76
N LEU A 42 6.63 8.43 -6.21
CA LEU A 42 7.15 9.67 -6.78
C LEU A 42 8.48 10.13 -6.18
N LYS A 43 8.70 9.83 -4.89
CA LYS A 43 9.79 10.35 -4.07
C LYS A 43 10.57 9.26 -3.32
N GLY A 44 10.00 8.05 -3.22
CA GLY A 44 10.63 6.94 -2.53
C GLY A 44 11.87 6.37 -3.24
N PRO A 45 12.47 5.31 -2.67
CA PRO A 45 13.68 4.69 -3.19
C PRO A 45 13.52 4.29 -4.65
N SER A 46 14.40 4.82 -5.50
CA SER A 46 14.46 4.44 -6.91
C SER A 46 15.22 3.13 -7.07
N THR A 47 14.81 2.30 -8.03
CA THR A 47 15.64 1.16 -8.44
C THR A 47 16.93 1.65 -9.10
N PRO A 48 18.05 0.88 -9.07
CA PRO A 48 19.29 1.25 -9.76
C PRO A 48 19.11 1.52 -11.26
N SER A 49 18.05 0.97 -11.88
CA SER A 49 17.67 1.22 -13.27
C SER A 49 16.88 2.52 -13.50
N GLY A 50 16.67 3.33 -12.46
CA GLY A 50 15.85 4.56 -12.52
C GLY A 50 14.34 4.31 -12.64
N GLY A 51 13.90 3.06 -12.52
CA GLY A 51 12.49 2.70 -12.53
C GLY A 51 11.83 3.01 -11.19
N SER A 52 10.60 3.55 -11.24
CA SER A 52 9.75 3.74 -10.06
C SER A 52 9.42 2.38 -9.42
N MET A 53 9.19 2.41 -8.12
CA MET A 53 8.78 1.24 -7.34
C MET A 53 7.51 0.62 -7.93
N MET A 54 7.38 -0.71 -7.89
CA MET A 54 6.13 -1.36 -8.27
C MET A 54 4.99 -0.88 -7.36
N LEU A 55 3.82 -0.58 -7.95
CA LEU A 55 2.62 -0.14 -7.24
C LEU A 55 2.24 -1.09 -6.07
N ALA A 56 2.38 -2.40 -6.27
CA ALA A 56 2.17 -3.41 -5.23
C ALA A 56 3.14 -3.27 -4.04
N THR A 57 4.42 -3.02 -4.32
CA THR A 57 5.44 -2.80 -3.28
C THR A 57 5.15 -1.51 -2.51
N ALA A 58 4.87 -0.41 -3.22
CA ALA A 58 4.57 0.88 -2.60
C ALA A 58 3.34 0.81 -1.69
N SER A 59 2.27 0.18 -2.18
CA SER A 59 1.02 0.04 -1.41
C SER A 59 1.17 -0.90 -0.21
N SER A 60 1.99 -1.95 -0.34
CA SER A 60 2.27 -2.86 0.78
C SER A 60 3.13 -2.18 1.87
N LEU A 61 4.15 -1.42 1.48
CA LEU A 61 4.97 -0.63 2.43
C LEU A 61 4.11 0.40 3.15
N ALA A 62 3.28 1.13 2.40
CA ALA A 62 2.34 2.10 2.95
C ALA A 62 1.35 1.48 3.93
N ALA A 63 0.76 0.32 3.58
CA ALA A 63 -0.18 -0.37 4.45
C ALA A 63 0.46 -0.84 5.76
N VAL A 64 1.66 -1.42 5.70
CA VAL A 64 2.43 -1.79 6.90
C VAL A 64 2.73 -0.57 7.77
N PHE A 65 3.19 0.53 7.17
CA PHE A 65 3.48 1.75 7.92
C PHE A 65 2.25 2.34 8.60
N VAL A 66 1.12 2.44 7.91
CA VAL A 66 -0.11 2.98 8.49
C VAL A 66 -0.65 2.06 9.60
N HIS A 67 -0.55 0.74 9.40
CA HIS A 67 -0.97 -0.24 10.39
C HIS A 67 -0.14 -0.18 11.68
N GLU A 68 1.19 -0.12 11.53
CA GLU A 68 2.12 -0.25 12.67
C GLU A 68 2.54 1.09 13.27
N GLY A 69 2.31 2.19 12.56
CA GLY A 69 2.68 3.54 12.97
C GLY A 69 4.16 3.90 12.80
N HIS A 70 5.01 2.98 12.29
CA HIS A 70 6.43 3.22 12.08
C HIS A 70 6.94 2.59 10.76
N PRO A 71 7.84 3.27 10.03
CA PRO A 71 8.31 2.78 8.74
C PRO A 71 9.24 1.58 8.91
N ARG A 72 9.04 0.53 8.09
CA ARG A 72 9.94 -0.63 8.04
C ARG A 72 9.97 -1.26 6.64
N LYS A 73 10.90 -2.20 6.45
CA LYS A 73 10.94 -3.06 5.26
C LYS A 73 9.84 -4.14 5.33
N LEU A 74 9.37 -4.60 4.18
CA LEU A 74 8.48 -5.76 4.08
C LEU A 74 9.20 -7.04 4.54
N LYS A 75 8.45 -7.98 5.13
CA LYS A 75 8.96 -9.30 5.58
C LYS A 75 9.63 -10.09 4.47
N ARG A 76 9.22 -9.88 3.21
CA ARG A 76 9.85 -10.47 2.03
C ARG A 76 10.24 -9.39 1.04
N ALA A 77 11.44 -9.49 0.47
CA ALA A 77 11.82 -8.67 -0.67
C ALA A 77 11.14 -9.11 -1.98
N ARG A 78 10.72 -10.38 -2.06
CA ARG A 78 10.08 -10.96 -3.25
C ARG A 78 8.70 -11.53 -2.92
N ARG A 79 7.73 -11.21 -3.79
CA ARG A 79 6.37 -11.74 -3.77
C ARG A 79 6.40 -13.26 -3.89
N LYS A 80 5.65 -13.98 -3.05
CA LYS A 80 5.30 -15.39 -3.31
C LYS A 80 4.17 -15.44 -4.34
N LYS A 81 4.13 -16.49 -5.17
CA LYS A 81 3.00 -16.70 -6.07
C LYS A 81 1.79 -17.21 -5.26
N LEU A 82 0.70 -16.46 -5.25
CA LEU A 82 -0.59 -16.94 -4.77
C LEU A 82 -1.36 -17.66 -5.88
N PRO A 83 -2.39 -18.47 -5.54
CA PRO A 83 -3.31 -19.02 -6.52
C PRO A 83 -3.92 -17.92 -7.39
N GLU A 84 -4.05 -18.22 -8.69
CA GLU A 84 -4.69 -17.33 -9.64
C GLU A 84 -6.18 -17.17 -9.28
N LEU A 85 -6.67 -15.93 -9.42
CA LEU A 85 -8.07 -15.62 -9.16
C LEU A 85 -8.89 -15.91 -10.40
N SER A 86 -10.15 -16.28 -10.20
CA SER A 86 -11.12 -16.21 -11.28
C SER A 86 -11.27 -14.74 -11.73
N ASN A 87 -11.76 -14.54 -12.96
CA ASN A 87 -12.03 -13.19 -13.46
C ASN A 87 -13.06 -12.44 -12.60
N GLU A 88 -14.03 -13.15 -12.03
CA GLU A 88 -15.06 -12.59 -11.16
C GLU A 88 -14.46 -12.14 -9.82
N ASP A 89 -13.64 -12.98 -9.20
CA ASP A 89 -12.96 -12.64 -7.95
C ASP A 89 -12.00 -11.46 -8.12
N SER A 90 -11.27 -11.44 -9.24
CA SER A 90 -10.36 -10.33 -9.58
C SER A 90 -11.11 -9.01 -9.72
N LYS A 91 -12.26 -9.00 -10.41
CA LYS A 91 -13.12 -7.81 -10.54
C LYS A 91 -13.66 -7.36 -9.20
N ARG A 92 -14.22 -8.28 -8.41
CA ARG A 92 -14.76 -7.98 -7.08
C ARG A 92 -13.70 -7.37 -6.18
N MET A 93 -12.52 -7.97 -6.15
CA MET A 93 -11.38 -7.51 -5.36
C MET A 93 -10.92 -6.11 -5.77
N SER A 94 -11.00 -5.78 -7.07
CA SER A 94 -10.59 -4.48 -7.60
C SER A 94 -11.60 -3.37 -7.32
N SER A 95 -12.88 -3.69 -7.18
CA SER A 95 -13.95 -2.71 -6.96
C SER A 95 -14.33 -2.51 -5.49
N ASP A 96 -14.03 -3.48 -4.63
CA ASP A 96 -14.49 -3.46 -3.24
C ASP A 96 -13.64 -2.54 -2.35
N GLY A 97 -14.29 -1.68 -1.57
CA GLY A 97 -13.62 -0.81 -0.60
C GLY A 97 -12.61 0.17 -1.22
N LEU A 98 -12.97 0.83 -2.34
CA LEU A 98 -12.21 1.95 -2.90
C LEU A 98 -12.25 3.18 -1.97
N PRO A 99 -11.21 4.02 -1.95
CA PRO A 99 -11.24 5.29 -1.21
C PRO A 99 -12.27 6.26 -1.81
N ASP A 100 -12.84 7.12 -0.96
CA ASP A 100 -13.65 8.25 -1.44
C ASP A 100 -12.74 9.29 -2.09
N LEU A 101 -12.85 9.41 -3.41
CA LEU A 101 -12.00 10.31 -4.21
C LEU A 101 -12.17 11.78 -3.83
N LYS A 102 -13.38 12.22 -3.44
CA LYS A 102 -13.61 13.61 -3.03
C LYS A 102 -13.01 13.90 -1.67
N GLU A 103 -12.99 12.92 -0.79
CA GLU A 103 -12.31 13.05 0.49
C GLU A 103 -10.79 13.02 0.32
N GLN A 104 -10.27 12.14 -0.54
CA GLN A 104 -8.85 12.07 -0.86
C GLN A 104 -8.32 13.41 -1.42
N ASP A 105 -9.04 14.02 -2.36
CA ASP A 105 -8.68 15.34 -2.92
C ASP A 105 -8.59 16.43 -1.84
N ARG A 106 -9.53 16.42 -0.88
CA ARG A 106 -9.52 17.37 0.25
C ARG A 106 -8.37 17.17 1.23
N LYS A 107 -7.89 15.93 1.39
CA LYS A 107 -6.76 15.61 2.28
C LYS A 107 -5.41 16.03 1.67
N GLY A 108 -5.35 16.16 0.34
CA GLY A 108 -4.16 16.55 -0.39
C GLY A 108 -3.19 15.40 -0.67
N HIS A 109 -2.17 15.70 -1.46
CA HIS A 109 -1.13 14.75 -1.82
C HIS A 109 -0.35 14.29 -0.59
N PHE A 110 0.11 13.04 -0.62
CA PHE A 110 0.98 12.46 0.41
C PHE A 110 0.36 12.42 1.82
N TYR A 111 -0.97 12.47 1.93
CA TYR A 111 -1.67 12.35 3.19
C TYR A 111 -1.24 11.11 3.98
N GLY A 112 -0.90 11.30 5.26
CA GLY A 112 -0.41 10.24 6.14
C GLY A 112 1.12 10.08 6.19
N MET A 113 1.87 10.76 5.33
CA MET A 113 3.34 10.80 5.46
C MET A 113 3.79 11.55 6.71
N SER A 114 4.88 11.08 7.31
CA SER A 114 5.56 11.72 8.43
C SER A 114 7.04 11.95 8.10
N GLU A 115 7.68 12.92 8.77
CA GLU A 115 9.12 13.18 8.59
C GLU A 115 10.00 11.96 8.89
N GLU A 116 9.57 11.11 9.83
CA GLU A 116 10.28 9.88 10.16
C GLU A 116 10.24 8.90 8.97
N ALA A 117 9.07 8.74 8.36
CA ALA A 117 8.88 7.89 7.19
C ALA A 117 9.68 8.39 5.99
N GLU A 118 9.69 9.71 5.75
CA GLU A 118 10.52 10.32 4.70
C GLU A 118 12.00 10.00 4.92
N LYS A 119 12.55 10.29 6.12
CA LYS A 119 13.96 10.02 6.45
C LYS A 119 14.34 8.54 6.37
N PHE A 120 13.40 7.64 6.62
CA PHE A 120 13.64 6.20 6.51
C PHE A 120 13.81 5.75 5.05
N TRP A 121 13.01 6.31 4.13
CA TRP A 121 12.95 5.91 2.72
C TRP A 121 13.74 6.82 1.76
N GLU A 122 14.28 7.94 2.21
CA GLU A 122 15.21 8.78 1.44
C GLU A 122 16.63 8.18 1.28
N LYS A 123 16.94 7.08 1.97
CA LYS A 123 18.27 6.43 1.99
C LYS A 123 18.38 5.27 1.00
#